data_AF-A0A9X2GJ65-F1
#
_entry.id   AF-A0A9X2GJ65-F1
#
_cell.length_a   1.000
_cell.length_b   1.000
_cell.length_c   1.000
_cell.angle_alpha   90.00
_cell.angle_beta   90.00
_cell.angle_gamma   90.00
#
_symmetry.space_group_name_H-M   'P 1'
#
loop_
_entity.id
_entity.type
_entity.pdbx_description
1 polymer ?
#
loop_
_entity_poly.entity_id
_entity_poly.type
_entity_poly.pdbx_seq_one_letter_code
_entity_poly.pdbx_strand_id
1 'polypeptide(L)'
;MTHDGDAGVPGSLARVLTEVAAERAAQDARFGMQLLPDGTGGEGAVAASDLARDATDSAARGGALTWRHILAEEVMEAFAESDPGRLRAELIQVAAVAVKWTQALDRRPYSTEP
;
A
#
# COMPACT_ATOMS: atom_id res chain seq x y z
N MET A 1 -17.57 -15.38 11.07
CA MET A 1 -17.93 -14.83 9.74
C MET A 1 -16.75 -13.98 9.31
N THR A 2 -16.12 -14.27 8.17
CA THR A 2 -15.09 -13.40 7.58
C THR A 2 -15.81 -12.22 6.94
N HIS A 3 -15.41 -10.99 7.25
CA HIS A 3 -15.96 -9.81 6.58
C HIS A 3 -15.19 -9.55 5.28
N ASP A 4 -15.83 -8.87 4.31
CA ASP A 4 -15.13 -8.35 3.14
C ASP A 4 -13.94 -7.50 3.60
N GLY A 5 -12.76 -7.74 3.03
CA GLY A 5 -11.52 -7.02 3.40
C GLY A 5 -10.72 -7.63 4.55
N ASP A 6 -11.24 -8.61 5.29
CA ASP A 6 -10.39 -9.40 6.19
C ASP A 6 -9.32 -10.14 5.40
N ALA A 7 -9.57 -10.43 4.11
CA ALA A 7 -8.98 -11.53 3.36
C ALA A 7 -9.14 -12.84 4.22
N GLY A 8 -8.86 -14.09 3.87
CA GLY A 8 -9.26 -15.27 4.70
C GLY A 8 -8.99 -15.40 6.25
N VAL A 9 -8.64 -14.37 7.06
CA VAL A 9 -8.53 -14.42 8.54
C VAL A 9 -9.52 -13.45 9.21
N PRO A 10 -10.55 -13.96 9.93
CA PRO A 10 -11.54 -13.12 10.61
C PRO A 10 -10.94 -12.05 11.52
N GLY A 11 -11.41 -10.81 11.39
CA GLY A 11 -11.01 -9.68 12.23
C GLY A 11 -9.58 -9.16 11.98
N SER A 12 -8.87 -9.69 10.98
CA SER A 12 -7.52 -9.25 10.70
C SER A 12 -7.45 -7.81 10.18
N LEU A 13 -8.48 -7.34 9.46
CA LEU A 13 -8.53 -5.96 8.99
C LEU A 13 -8.54 -4.98 10.17
N ALA A 14 -9.45 -5.20 11.12
CA ALA A 14 -9.60 -4.34 12.29
C ALA A 14 -8.31 -4.27 13.13
N ARG A 15 -7.63 -5.41 13.28
CA ARG A 15 -6.35 -5.47 14.00
C ARG A 15 -5.26 -4.67 13.30
N VAL A 16 -5.03 -4.89 12.00
CA VAL A 16 -3.99 -4.16 11.26
C VAL A 16 -4.30 -2.66 11.21
N LEU A 17 -5.57 -2.26 11.07
CA LEU A 17 -5.95 -0.84 11.12
C LEU A 17 -5.71 -0.22 12.52
N THR A 18 -5.84 -0.99 13.59
CA THR A 18 -5.48 -0.54 14.95
C THR A 18 -3.97 -0.29 15.07
N GLU A 19 -3.15 -1.17 14.48
CA GLU A 19 -1.69 -1.00 14.44
C GLU A 19 -1.29 0.23 13.62
N VAL A 20 -1.92 0.46 12.47
CA VAL A 20 -1.71 1.67 11.65
C VAL A 20 -2.08 2.94 12.42
N ALA A 21 -3.21 2.92 13.14
CA ALA A 21 -3.62 4.06 13.96
C ALA A 21 -2.62 4.34 15.10
N ALA A 22 -2.09 3.29 15.74
CA ALA A 22 -1.08 3.41 16.78
C ALA A 22 0.23 4.00 16.24
N GLU A 23 0.70 3.53 15.08
CA GLU A 23 1.88 4.08 14.40
C GLU A 23 1.68 5.56 14.04
N ARG A 24 0.50 5.95 13.53
CA ARG A 24 0.21 7.35 13.23
C ARG A 24 0.23 8.24 14.48
N ALA A 25 -0.27 7.75 15.61
CA ALA A 25 -0.18 8.45 16.89
C ALA A 25 1.27 8.58 17.38
N ALA A 26 2.08 7.53 17.22
CA ALA A 26 3.51 7.56 17.56
C ALA A 26 4.29 8.57 16.69
N GLN A 27 3.99 8.62 15.39
CA GLN A 27 4.59 9.60 14.50
C GLN A 27 4.15 11.03 14.82
N ASP A 28 2.89 11.27 15.21
CA ASP A 28 2.43 12.58 15.68
C ASP A 28 3.20 13.03 16.93
N ALA A 29 3.37 12.14 17.90
CA ALA A 29 4.17 12.42 19.10
C ALA A 29 5.66 12.70 18.76
N ARG A 30 6.20 12.07 17.71
CA ARG A 30 7.60 12.21 17.32
C ARG A 30 7.88 13.44 16.45
N PHE A 31 7.00 13.75 15.51
CA PHE A 31 7.25 14.74 14.45
C PHE A 31 6.31 15.95 14.52
N GLY A 32 5.23 15.88 15.32
CA GLY A 32 4.22 16.93 15.43
C GLY A 32 3.44 17.17 14.14
N MET A 33 2.74 18.31 14.09
CA MET A 33 2.05 18.77 12.89
C MET A 33 3.05 19.23 11.84
N GLN A 34 2.88 18.74 10.61
CA GLN A 34 3.68 19.16 9.45
C GLN A 34 2.78 19.75 8.36
N LEU A 35 3.27 20.79 7.69
CA LEU A 35 2.67 21.38 6.50
C LEU A 35 3.70 21.26 5.37
N LEU A 36 3.51 20.29 4.49
CA LEU A 36 4.42 19.97 3.40
C LEU A 36 3.70 20.07 2.06
N PRO A 37 4.38 20.50 0.98
CA PRO A 37 3.84 20.39 -0.38
C PRO A 37 3.81 18.91 -0.82
N ASP A 38 2.90 18.56 -1.72
CA ASP A 38 2.73 17.18 -2.19
C ASP A 38 3.96 16.65 -2.93
N GLY A 39 4.57 17.48 -3.79
CA GLY A 39 5.76 17.09 -4.55
C GLY A 39 5.52 15.99 -5.59
N THR A 40 4.26 15.76 -5.96
CA THR A 40 3.82 14.75 -6.94
C THR A 40 3.55 15.38 -8.32
N GLY A 41 3.32 14.53 -9.33
CA GLY A 41 3.11 14.91 -10.72
C GLY A 41 4.41 15.02 -11.53
N GLY A 42 4.25 15.48 -12.78
CA GLY A 42 5.35 15.69 -13.72
C GLY A 42 5.68 14.47 -14.58
N GLU A 43 6.28 14.73 -15.75
CA GLU A 43 6.51 13.72 -16.79
C GLU A 43 7.38 12.54 -16.32
N GLY A 44 8.39 12.81 -15.48
CA GLY A 44 9.25 11.77 -14.92
C GLY A 44 8.51 10.79 -14.01
N ALA A 45 7.56 11.29 -13.21
CA ALA A 45 6.73 10.45 -12.33
C ALA A 45 5.72 9.64 -13.14
N VAL A 46 5.10 10.24 -14.16
CA VAL A 46 4.20 9.54 -15.10
C VAL A 46 4.92 8.39 -15.80
N ALA A 47 6.11 8.64 -16.37
CA ALA A 47 6.89 7.59 -17.03
C ALA A 47 7.28 6.46 -16.07
N ALA A 48 7.61 6.78 -14.83
CA ALA A 48 7.92 5.77 -13.83
C ALA A 48 6.68 4.97 -13.37
N SER A 49 5.50 5.60 -13.33
CA SER A 49 4.21 4.93 -13.10
C SER A 49 3.87 3.96 -14.22
N ASP A 50 4.04 4.35 -15.48
CA ASP A 50 3.81 3.46 -16.62
C ASP A 50 4.73 2.24 -16.57
N LEU A 51 6.02 2.43 -16.26
CA LEU A 51 6.97 1.33 -16.10
C LEU A 51 6.60 0.39 -14.94
N ALA A 52 6.09 0.92 -13.83
CA ALA A 52 5.66 0.12 -12.69
C ALA A 52 4.44 -0.74 -13.05
N ARG A 53 3.45 -0.15 -13.72
CA ARG A 53 2.27 -0.84 -14.23
C ARG A 53 2.67 -1.94 -15.20
N ASP A 54 3.50 -1.66 -16.20
CA ASP A 54 3.98 -2.65 -17.17
C ASP A 54 4.71 -3.82 -16.51
N ALA A 55 5.49 -3.54 -15.46
CA ALA A 55 6.19 -4.57 -14.68
C ALA A 55 5.20 -5.44 -13.88
N THR A 56 4.19 -4.84 -13.23
CA THR A 56 3.14 -5.60 -12.53
C THR A 56 2.36 -6.48 -13.49
N ASP A 57 1.92 -5.90 -14.60
CA ASP A 57 1.18 -6.58 -15.66
C ASP A 57 1.94 -7.77 -16.23
N SER A 58 3.22 -7.58 -16.52
CA SER A 58 4.09 -8.62 -17.05
C SER A 58 4.32 -9.72 -16.03
N ALA A 59 4.52 -9.37 -14.75
CA ALA A 59 4.64 -10.33 -13.67
C ALA A 59 3.34 -11.11 -13.45
N ALA A 60 2.18 -10.46 -13.54
CA ALA A 60 0.87 -11.10 -13.47
C ALA A 60 0.66 -12.10 -14.59
N ARG A 61 0.91 -11.70 -15.85
CA ARG A 61 0.82 -12.59 -17.02
C ARG A 61 1.78 -13.78 -16.93
N GLY A 62 2.97 -13.57 -16.36
CA GLY A 62 3.98 -14.61 -16.18
C GLY A 62 3.80 -15.50 -14.95
N GLY A 63 2.77 -15.27 -14.12
CA GLY A 63 2.59 -16.02 -12.86
C GLY A 63 3.64 -15.71 -11.79
N ALA A 64 4.36 -14.60 -11.92
CA ALA A 64 5.42 -14.14 -11.02
C ALA A 64 5.03 -12.86 -10.25
N LEU A 65 3.72 -12.57 -10.16
CA LEU A 65 3.21 -11.40 -9.43
C LEU A 65 3.60 -11.47 -7.95
N THR A 66 4.04 -10.35 -7.41
CA THR A 66 4.44 -10.24 -6.00
C THR A 66 3.77 -9.04 -5.37
N TRP A 67 3.66 -9.03 -4.05
CA TRP A 67 3.18 -7.87 -3.31
C TRP A 67 4.02 -6.61 -3.56
N ARG A 68 5.33 -6.76 -3.81
CA ARG A 68 6.21 -5.65 -4.17
C ARG A 68 5.77 -4.99 -5.47
N HIS A 69 5.34 -5.77 -6.47
CA HIS A 69 4.84 -5.22 -7.73
C HIS A 69 3.59 -4.37 -7.49
N ILE A 70 2.59 -4.95 -6.80
CA ILE A 70 1.33 -4.27 -6.53
C ILE A 70 1.55 -2.99 -5.71
N LEU A 71 2.32 -3.06 -4.61
CA LEU A 71 2.56 -1.86 -3.79
C LEU A 71 3.35 -0.80 -4.55
N ALA A 72 4.34 -1.19 -5.34
CA ALA A 72 5.15 -0.25 -6.10
C ALA A 72 4.30 0.47 -7.16
N GLU A 73 3.39 -0.22 -7.85
CA GLU A 73 2.48 0.39 -8.81
C GLU A 73 1.63 1.47 -8.17
N GLU A 74 0.90 1.17 -7.09
CA GLU A 74 0.05 2.15 -6.39
C GLU A 74 0.84 3.37 -5.89
N VAL A 75 2.08 3.16 -5.40
CA VAL A 75 2.96 4.25 -4.97
C VAL A 75 3.37 5.13 -6.15
N MET A 76 3.69 4.52 -7.29
CA MET A 76 4.09 5.27 -8.47
C MET A 76 2.92 6.01 -9.12
N GLU A 77 1.71 5.44 -9.08
CA GLU A 77 0.48 6.12 -9.49
C GLU A 77 0.20 7.34 -8.61
N ALA A 78 0.32 7.20 -7.28
CA ALA A 78 0.21 8.33 -6.37
C ALA A 78 1.26 9.41 -6.66
N PHE A 79 2.51 9.04 -6.94
CA PHE A 79 3.56 10.01 -7.29
C PHE A 79 3.34 10.69 -8.64
N ALA A 80 2.68 10.03 -9.60
CA ALA A 80 2.36 10.60 -10.90
C ALA A 80 1.14 11.55 -10.86
N GLU A 81 0.31 11.48 -9.83
CA GLU A 81 -0.92 12.27 -9.73
C GLU A 81 -0.66 13.72 -9.30
N SER A 82 -1.32 14.66 -9.97
CA SER A 82 -1.21 16.11 -9.75
C SER A 82 -2.51 16.75 -9.23
N ASP A 83 -3.65 16.08 -9.41
CA ASP A 83 -4.92 16.47 -8.83
C ASP A 83 -5.01 16.01 -7.37
N PRO A 84 -5.24 16.91 -6.39
CA PRO A 84 -5.30 16.54 -4.98
C PRO A 84 -6.41 15.53 -4.62
N GLY A 85 -7.54 15.58 -5.32
CA GLY A 85 -8.66 14.67 -5.09
C GLY A 85 -8.33 13.25 -5.50
N ARG A 86 -7.69 13.11 -6.66
CA ARG A 86 -7.20 11.83 -7.18
C ARG A 86 -5.99 11.32 -6.39
N LEU A 87 -5.06 12.20 -6.02
CA LEU A 87 -3.91 11.85 -5.16
C LEU A 87 -4.38 11.22 -3.86
N ARG A 88 -5.42 11.80 -3.24
CA ARG A 88 -6.03 11.20 -2.04
C ARG A 88 -6.56 9.80 -2.30
N ALA A 89 -7.16 9.53 -3.46
CA ALA A 89 -7.66 8.19 -3.79
C ALA A 89 -6.51 7.18 -3.95
N GLU A 90 -5.46 7.54 -4.68
CA GLU A 90 -4.29 6.68 -4.85
C GLU A 90 -3.58 6.42 -3.51
N LEU A 91 -3.44 7.42 -2.65
CA LEU A 91 -2.87 7.23 -1.30
C LEU A 91 -3.70 6.27 -0.43
N ILE A 92 -5.02 6.26 -0.60
CA ILE A 92 -5.89 5.28 0.05
C ILE A 92 -5.67 3.87 -0.52
N GLN A 93 -5.46 3.74 -1.84
CA GLN A 93 -5.12 2.45 -2.45
C GLN A 93 -3.76 1.93 -1.97
N VAL A 94 -2.73 2.77 -1.89
CA VAL A 94 -1.43 2.45 -1.29
C VAL A 94 -1.60 1.90 0.13
N ALA A 95 -2.35 2.61 0.98
CA ALA A 95 -2.61 2.17 2.35
C ALA A 95 -3.38 0.83 2.38
N ALA A 96 -4.37 0.65 1.51
CA ALA A 96 -5.14 -0.59 1.43
C ALA A 96 -4.27 -1.78 1.00
N VAL A 97 -3.36 -1.61 0.03
CA VAL A 97 -2.43 -2.66 -0.41
C VAL A 97 -1.42 -2.98 0.68
N ALA A 98 -0.89 -1.98 1.39
CA ALA A 98 0.00 -2.20 2.53
C ALA A 98 -0.68 -3.02 3.63
N VAL A 99 -1.91 -2.66 4.01
CA VAL A 99 -2.72 -3.41 4.98
C VAL A 99 -2.95 -4.85 4.50
N LYS A 100 -3.34 -5.02 3.23
CA LYS A 100 -3.60 -6.34 2.63
C LYS A 100 -2.35 -7.22 2.62
N TRP A 101 -1.18 -6.64 2.35
CA TRP A 101 0.09 -7.36 2.40
C TRP A 101 0.44 -7.78 3.84
N THR A 102 0.26 -6.91 4.83
CA THR A 102 0.42 -7.28 6.26
C THR A 102 -0.49 -8.44 6.66
N GLN A 103 -1.77 -8.39 6.31
CA GLN A 103 -2.70 -9.51 6.56
C GLN A 103 -2.26 -10.82 5.87
N ALA A 104 -1.61 -10.71 4.71
CA ALA A 104 -1.04 -11.86 4.00
C ALA A 104 0.26 -12.38 4.63
N LEU A 105 0.98 -11.56 5.40
CA LEU A 105 2.11 -11.99 6.23
C LEU A 105 1.61 -12.72 7.48
N ASP A 106 0.63 -12.15 8.19
CA ASP A 106 0.03 -12.72 9.41
C ASP A 106 -0.54 -14.14 9.20
N ARG A 107 -0.97 -14.44 7.97
CA ARG A 107 -1.48 -15.76 7.58
C ARG A 107 -0.44 -16.83 7.44
N ARG A 108 0.78 -16.42 7.12
CA ARG A 108 1.83 -17.39 6.87
C ARG A 108 2.06 -18.08 8.19
N PRO A 109 1.95 -19.42 8.27
CA PRO A 109 2.40 -20.11 9.46
C PRO A 109 3.83 -19.64 9.72
N TYR A 110 4.13 -19.21 10.95
CA TYR A 110 5.52 -19.06 11.35
C TYR A 110 6.20 -20.37 10.98
N SER A 111 7.15 -20.34 10.05
CA SER A 111 8.00 -21.50 9.79
C SER A 111 8.79 -21.72 11.07
N THR A 112 8.26 -22.53 11.97
CA THR A 112 9.04 -23.22 12.99
C THR A 112 9.81 -24.30 12.26
N GLU A 113 10.91 -23.92 11.61
CA GLU A 113 12.02 -24.84 11.42
C GLU A 113 13.20 -24.34 12.28
N PRO A 114 13.89 -25.26 12.98
CA PRO A 114 15.01 -24.95 13.88
C PRO A 114 16.26 -24.44 13.16
#